data_AF-A0A2V5IIY1-F1
#
_entry.id   AF-A0A2V5IIY1-F1
#
_cell.length_a   1.000
_cell.length_b   1.000
_cell.length_c   1.000
_cell.angle_alpha   90.00
_cell.angle_beta   90.00
_cell.angle_gamma   90.00
#
_symmetry.space_group_name_H-M   'P 1'
#
loop_
_entity.id
_entity.type
_entity.pdbx_description
1 polymer ?
#
loop_
_entity_poly.entity_id
_entity_poly.type
_entity_poly.pdbx_seq_one_letter_code
_entity_poly.pdbx_strand_id
1 'polypeptide(L)'
;QCRVVLIPELLEMILLHLNMRDLLLSSRVCRLWYDVIQQSSRIQQALFFRPYRQRAAIGEPGLKNALVRDKLWDEFFARVLNSRRRPGNERHHLPKIESRKREDAYLRPEASWRKMLLHQPPTSLIRFL
;
A
#
# COMPACT_ATOMS: atom_id res chain seq x y z
N GLN A 1 3.43 -38.36 -0.35
CA GLN A 1 3.45 -37.33 -1.43
C GLN A 1 4.29 -36.16 -0.96
N CYS A 2 5.30 -35.77 -1.75
CA CYS A 2 6.33 -34.79 -1.43
C CYS A 2 5.76 -33.43 -0.98
N ARG A 3 5.93 -33.08 0.30
CA ARG A 3 5.98 -31.68 0.71
C ARG A 3 7.31 -31.15 0.21
N VAL A 4 7.30 -30.46 -0.92
CA VAL A 4 8.40 -29.54 -1.26
C VAL A 4 8.41 -28.53 -0.10
N VAL A 5 9.39 -28.66 0.78
CA VAL A 5 9.67 -27.65 1.79
C VAL A 5 10.22 -26.47 1.01
N LEU A 6 9.33 -25.64 0.48
CA LEU A 6 9.73 -24.34 -0.03
C LEU A 6 10.27 -23.61 1.19
N ILE A 7 11.58 -23.53 1.30
CA ILE A 7 12.30 -22.87 2.38
C ILE A 7 11.72 -21.44 2.45
N PRO A 8 11.05 -21.04 3.56
CA PRO A 8 10.41 -19.73 3.69
C PRO A 8 11.29 -18.55 3.24
N GLU A 9 12.59 -18.67 3.42
CA GLU A 9 13.63 -17.74 3.03
C GLU A 9 13.77 -17.61 1.50
N LEU A 10 13.71 -18.73 0.77
CA LEU A 10 13.70 -18.70 -0.71
C LEU A 10 12.42 -18.07 -1.24
N LEU A 11 11.28 -18.39 -0.62
CA LEU A 11 10.01 -17.76 -0.98
C LEU A 11 10.06 -16.25 -0.71
N GLU A 12 10.57 -15.83 0.45
CA GLU A 12 10.76 -14.42 0.78
C GLU A 12 11.60 -13.70 -0.27
N MET A 13 12.73 -14.29 -0.67
CA MET A 13 13.60 -13.73 -1.70
C MET A 13 12.85 -13.56 -3.03
N ILE A 14 12.13 -14.57 -3.49
CA ILE A 14 11.35 -14.48 -4.74
C ILE A 14 10.29 -13.38 -4.63
N LEU A 15 9.55 -13.33 -3.52
CA LEU A 15 8.51 -12.35 -3.29
C LEU A 15 9.04 -10.91 -3.27
N LEU A 16 10.25 -10.68 -2.74
CA LEU A 16 10.88 -9.35 -2.72
C LEU A 16 11.29 -8.82 -4.10
N HIS A 17 11.33 -9.67 -5.13
CA HIS A 17 11.57 -9.23 -6.51
C HIS A 17 10.28 -8.80 -7.23
N LEU A 18 9.11 -9.02 -6.63
CA LEU A 18 7.83 -8.60 -7.19
C LEU A 18 7.60 -7.10 -7.00
N ASN A 19 6.84 -6.49 -7.91
CA ASN A 19 6.33 -5.15 -7.67
C ASN A 19 5.30 -5.18 -6.52
N MET A 20 5.03 -4.00 -5.94
CA MET A 20 4.17 -3.86 -4.78
C MET A 20 2.75 -4.44 -4.98
N ARG A 21 2.17 -4.30 -6.18
CA ARG A 21 0.82 -4.79 -6.46
C ARG A 21 0.79 -6.31 -6.45
N ASP A 22 1.73 -6.93 -7.15
CA ASP A 22 1.82 -8.39 -7.24
C ASP A 22 2.17 -8.99 -5.88
N LEU A 23 3.07 -8.35 -5.14
CA LEU A 23 3.40 -8.74 -3.76
C LEU A 23 2.19 -8.67 -2.81
N LEU A 24 1.31 -7.67 -2.95
CA LEU A 24 0.06 -7.62 -2.18
C LEU A 24 -0.88 -8.77 -2.54
N LEU A 25 -1.01 -9.10 -3.83
CA LEU A 25 -1.89 -10.16 -4.30
C LEU A 25 -1.36 -11.55 -3.92
N SER A 26 -0.05 -11.73 -3.83
CA SER A 26 0.64 -12.94 -3.37
C SER A 26 0.16 -13.41 -1.98
N SER A 27 -0.30 -12.49 -1.12
CA SER A 27 -0.90 -12.83 0.18
C SER A 27 -2.16 -13.70 0.09
N ARG A 28 -2.78 -13.83 -1.09
CA ARG A 28 -4.02 -14.58 -1.33
C ARG A 28 -3.82 -15.94 -1.99
N VAL A 29 -2.58 -16.32 -2.30
CA VAL A 29 -2.27 -17.57 -3.02
C VAL A 29 -2.50 -18.79 -2.13
N CYS A 30 -1.88 -18.82 -0.95
CA CYS A 30 -2.06 -19.88 0.04
C CYS A 30 -1.64 -19.41 1.44
N ARG A 31 -1.90 -20.23 2.47
CA ARG A 31 -1.56 -19.90 3.87
C ARG A 31 -0.06 -19.73 4.09
N LEU A 32 0.78 -20.55 3.47
CA LEU A 32 2.24 -20.43 3.57
C LEU A 32 2.74 -19.06 3.08
N TRP A 33 2.27 -18.61 1.91
CA TRP A 33 2.65 -17.32 1.35
C TRP A 33 2.17 -16.17 2.22
N TYR A 34 0.92 -16.27 2.71
CA TYR A 34 0.39 -15.32 3.67
C TYR A 34 1.28 -15.22 4.91
N ASP A 35 1.63 -16.36 5.52
CA ASP A 35 2.44 -16.41 6.74
C ASP A 35 3.85 -15.81 6.51
N VAL A 36 4.52 -16.16 5.41
CA VAL A 36 5.82 -15.58 5.04
C VAL A 36 5.73 -14.06 4.86
N ILE A 37 4.70 -13.57 4.17
CA ILE A 37 4.49 -12.13 3.97
C ILE A 37 4.24 -11.43 5.30
N GLN A 38 3.45 -12.00 6.21
CA GLN A 38 3.14 -11.38 7.50
C GLN A 38 4.34 -11.37 8.45
N GLN A 39 5.16 -12.42 8.44
CA GLN A 39 6.26 -12.59 9.39
C GLN A 39 7.56 -11.92 8.92
N SER A 40 7.81 -11.79 7.62
CA SER A 40 9.01 -11.12 7.10
C SER A 40 8.96 -9.61 7.29
N SER A 41 9.89 -9.08 8.09
CA SER A 41 10.03 -7.62 8.25
C SER A 41 10.44 -6.92 6.94
N ARG A 42 11.21 -7.58 6.08
CA ARG A 42 11.64 -7.02 4.79
C ARG A 42 10.46 -6.87 3.84
N ILE A 43 9.60 -7.88 3.75
CA ILE A 43 8.37 -7.81 2.95
C ILE A 43 7.42 -6.75 3.52
N GLN A 44 7.24 -6.71 4.83
CA GLN A 44 6.38 -5.70 5.47
C GLN A 44 6.90 -4.27 5.22
N GLN A 45 8.22 -4.07 5.12
CA GLN A 45 8.83 -2.81 4.72
C GLN A 45 8.60 -2.50 3.24
N ALA A 46 8.81 -3.47 2.35
CA ALA A 46 8.57 -3.32 0.91
C ALA A 46 7.09 -3.02 0.58
N LEU A 47 6.16 -3.55 1.37
CA LEU A 47 4.72 -3.30 1.29
C LEU A 47 4.27 -2.07 2.09
N PHE A 48 5.20 -1.32 2.65
CA PHE A 48 4.92 -0.11 3.41
C PHE A 48 4.10 -0.31 4.70
N PHE A 49 3.89 -1.54 5.17
CA PHE A 49 3.20 -1.81 6.44
C PHE A 49 4.07 -1.54 7.67
N ARG A 50 5.39 -1.62 7.51
CA ARG A 50 6.36 -1.29 8.56
C ARG A 50 7.40 -0.32 8.02
N PRO A 51 7.86 0.65 8.80
CA PRO A 51 8.92 1.55 8.35
C PRO A 51 10.27 0.81 8.27
N TYR A 52 11.05 1.04 7.21
CA TYR A 52 12.45 0.56 7.16
C TYR A 52 13.37 1.36 8.11
N ARG A 53 13.02 2.62 8.40
CA ARG A 53 13.69 3.51 9.34
C ARG A 53 12.64 4.35 10.06
N GLN A 54 12.87 4.67 11.33
CA GLN A 54 11.87 5.39 12.15
C GLN A 54 11.69 6.86 11.77
N ARG A 55 12.75 7.53 11.31
CA ARG A 55 12.74 8.95 10.91
C ARG A 55 13.64 9.17 9.70
N ALA A 56 13.23 10.08 8.82
CA ALA A 56 14.08 10.55 7.73
C ALA A 56 15.20 11.44 8.30
N ALA A 57 16.41 11.34 7.75
CA ALA A 57 17.40 12.37 8.04
C ALA A 57 17.00 13.67 7.35
N ILE A 58 17.49 14.79 7.86
CA ILE A 58 17.20 16.11 7.29
C ILE A 58 17.73 16.14 5.86
N GLY A 59 16.86 16.43 4.89
CA GLY A 59 17.21 16.53 3.48
C GLY A 59 17.26 15.19 2.72
N GLU A 60 17.05 14.04 3.36
CA GLU A 60 16.99 12.76 2.64
C GLU A 60 15.66 12.63 1.86
N PRO A 61 15.71 12.36 0.54
CA PRO A 61 14.51 12.03 -0.21
C PRO A 61 14.06 10.64 0.20
N GLY A 62 12.92 10.53 0.88
CA GLY A 62 12.37 9.23 1.19
C GLY A 62 11.60 8.63 0.01
N LEU A 63 11.22 7.37 0.20
CA LEU A 63 10.54 6.55 -0.78
C LEU A 63 9.02 6.76 -0.67
N LYS A 64 8.39 7.16 -1.78
CA LYS A 64 6.92 7.26 -1.88
C LYS A 64 6.31 5.88 -2.14
N ASN A 65 5.15 5.60 -1.54
CA ASN A 65 4.41 4.37 -1.80
C ASN A 65 3.85 4.39 -3.24
N ALA A 66 4.34 3.48 -4.09
CA ALA A 66 3.96 3.42 -5.51
C ALA A 66 2.46 3.18 -5.70
N LEU A 67 1.82 2.31 -4.90
CA LEU A 67 0.37 2.09 -4.97
C LEU A 67 -0.41 3.37 -4.63
N VAL A 68 0.09 4.16 -3.69
CA VAL A 68 -0.52 5.44 -3.33
C VAL A 68 -0.36 6.44 -4.46
N ARG A 69 0.88 6.66 -4.90
CA ARG A 69 1.23 7.66 -5.92
C ARG A 69 0.57 7.35 -7.26
N ASP A 70 0.68 6.12 -7.74
CA ASP A 70 0.35 5.75 -9.12
C ASP A 70 -1.13 5.33 -9.27
N LYS A 71 -1.85 5.11 -8.16
CA LYS A 71 -3.22 4.59 -8.20
C LYS A 71 -4.17 5.25 -7.23
N LEU A 72 -3.91 5.18 -5.92
CA LEU A 72 -4.88 5.69 -4.94
C LEU A 72 -5.06 7.20 -5.01
N TRP A 73 -4.00 7.94 -5.36
CA TRP A 73 -4.08 9.38 -5.51
C TRP A 73 -5.12 9.75 -6.58
N ASP A 74 -4.89 9.29 -7.80
CA ASP A 74 -5.71 9.66 -8.95
C ASP A 74 -7.08 9.00 -8.94
N GLU A 75 -7.21 7.75 -8.47
CA GLU A 75 -8.48 7.03 -8.52
C GLU A 75 -9.35 7.25 -7.27
N PHE A 76 -8.80 7.78 -6.16
CA PHE A 76 -9.54 7.87 -4.90
C PHE A 76 -9.30 9.16 -4.09
N PHE A 77 -8.07 9.57 -3.81
CA PHE A 77 -7.82 10.75 -2.96
C PHE A 77 -8.24 12.05 -3.67
N ALA A 78 -7.85 12.20 -4.93
CA ALA A 78 -8.21 13.32 -5.79
C ALA A 78 -9.61 13.17 -6.43
N ARG A 79 -10.55 12.50 -5.74
CA ARG A 79 -11.92 12.28 -6.21
C ARG A 79 -12.97 12.79 -5.23
N VAL A 80 -14.07 13.30 -5.79
CA VAL A 80 -15.30 13.56 -5.05
C VAL A 80 -16.04 12.26 -4.87
N LEU A 81 -16.36 11.94 -3.61
CA LEU A 81 -17.11 10.74 -3.22
C LEU A 81 -18.61 10.92 -3.47
N ASN A 82 -19.30 9.83 -3.79
CA ASN A 82 -20.75 9.82 -3.94
C ASN A 82 -21.46 9.65 -2.58
N SER A 83 -20.80 9.05 -1.58
CA SER A 83 -21.42 8.77 -0.27
C SER A 83 -21.41 9.94 0.70
N ARG A 84 -20.31 10.69 0.74
CA ARG A 84 -20.08 11.72 1.76
C ARG A 84 -19.20 12.83 1.20
N ARG A 85 -19.42 14.05 1.71
CA ARG A 85 -18.53 15.17 1.39
C ARG A 85 -17.18 15.02 2.08
N ARG A 86 -16.10 15.42 1.40
CA ARG A 86 -14.78 15.58 2.01
C ARG A 86 -14.49 17.07 2.17
N PRO A 87 -14.03 17.52 3.36
CA PRO A 87 -13.58 18.89 3.54
C PRO A 87 -12.50 19.24 2.51
N GLY A 88 -12.60 20.43 1.90
CA GLY A 88 -11.63 20.90 0.90
C GLY A 88 -11.93 20.52 -0.56
N ASN A 89 -12.83 19.55 -0.82
CA ASN A 89 -13.23 19.23 -2.20
C ASN A 89 -13.98 20.38 -2.89
N GLU A 90 -14.65 21.25 -2.14
CA GLU A 90 -15.43 22.37 -2.70
C GLU A 90 -14.55 23.44 -3.35
N ARG A 91 -13.28 23.53 -2.94
CA ARG A 91 -12.31 24.51 -3.46
C ARG A 91 -11.54 24.01 -4.68
N HIS A 92 -11.64 22.72 -4.99
CA HIS A 92 -10.88 22.09 -6.04
C HIS A 92 -11.88 21.48 -7.04
N HIS A 93 -11.78 21.79 -8.33
CA HIS A 93 -12.60 21.19 -9.38
C HIS A 93 -12.20 19.72 -9.63
N LEU A 94 -12.39 18.86 -8.63
CA LEU A 94 -12.03 17.46 -8.67
C LEU A 94 -13.12 16.65 -9.37
N PRO A 95 -12.75 15.67 -10.21
CA PRO A 95 -13.70 14.77 -10.81
C PRO A 95 -14.36 13.86 -9.76
N LYS A 96 -15.61 13.45 -10.01
CA LYS A 96 -16.29 12.45 -9.18
C LYS A 96 -15.64 11.08 -9.35
N ILE A 97 -15.75 10.25 -8.31
CA ILE A 97 -15.36 8.85 -8.38
C ILE A 97 -16.29 8.09 -9.34
N GLU A 98 -15.72 7.16 -10.10
CA GLU A 98 -16.37 6.45 -11.21
C GLU A 98 -17.71 5.81 -10.83
N SER A 99 -17.80 5.18 -9.66
CA SER A 99 -19.01 4.50 -9.21
C SER A 99 -19.04 4.31 -7.70
N ARG A 100 -20.24 4.02 -7.17
CA ARG A 100 -20.41 3.65 -5.76
C ARG A 100 -19.68 2.35 -5.41
N LYS A 101 -19.67 1.37 -6.31
CA LYS A 101 -18.93 0.11 -6.15
C LYS A 101 -17.42 0.33 -5.99
N ARG A 102 -16.82 1.21 -6.81
CA ARG A 102 -15.40 1.60 -6.69
C ARG A 102 -15.14 2.28 -5.36
N GLU A 103 -15.99 3.25 -5.02
CA GLU A 103 -15.91 3.96 -3.75
C GLU A 103 -15.94 3.02 -2.55
N ASP A 104 -16.92 2.11 -2.50
CA ASP A 104 -17.07 1.14 -1.42
C ASP A 104 -15.83 0.23 -1.33
N ALA A 105 -15.22 -0.15 -2.46
CA ALA A 105 -14.00 -0.95 -2.49
C ALA A 105 -12.80 -0.24 -1.82
N TYR A 106 -12.61 1.06 -2.03
CA TYR A 106 -11.56 1.82 -1.34
C TYR A 106 -11.91 2.08 0.13
N LEU A 107 -13.20 2.25 0.45
CA LEU A 107 -13.68 2.53 1.81
C LEU A 107 -13.73 1.30 2.73
N ARG A 108 -13.53 0.09 2.21
CA ARG A 108 -13.51 -1.14 3.02
C ARG A 108 -12.59 -1.00 4.24
N PRO A 109 -13.05 -1.33 5.47
CA PRO A 109 -12.23 -1.28 6.68
C PRO A 109 -10.92 -2.09 6.58
N GLU A 110 -10.99 -3.24 5.92
CA GLU A 110 -9.92 -4.20 5.73
C GLU A 110 -9.01 -3.91 4.53
N ALA A 111 -9.26 -2.82 3.78
CA ALA A 111 -8.43 -2.46 2.63
C ALA A 111 -6.97 -2.23 3.06
N SER A 112 -6.06 -3.03 2.49
CA SER A 112 -4.64 -3.06 2.86
C SER A 112 -4.00 -1.67 2.87
N TRP A 113 -4.33 -0.82 1.90
CA TRP A 113 -3.75 0.52 1.78
C TRP A 113 -3.94 1.40 3.03
N ARG A 114 -5.00 1.16 3.81
CA ARG A 114 -5.29 1.93 5.03
C ARG A 114 -4.26 1.70 6.14
N LYS A 115 -3.53 0.59 6.08
CA LYS A 115 -2.46 0.23 7.01
C LYS A 115 -1.07 0.54 6.46
N MET A 116 -0.98 0.97 5.20
CA MET A 116 0.30 1.28 4.56
C MET A 116 0.72 2.70 4.87
N LEU A 117 2.02 2.89 5.05
CA LEU A 117 2.66 4.19 5.05
C LEU A 117 2.56 4.80 3.64
N LEU A 118 2.28 6.09 3.59
CA LEU A 118 2.27 6.85 2.32
C LEU A 118 3.69 7.08 1.79
N HIS A 119 4.66 7.09 2.70
CA HIS A 119 6.06 7.38 2.46
C HIS A 119 6.93 6.71 3.54
N GLN A 120 8.15 6.32 3.18
CA GLN A 120 9.15 5.80 4.11
C GLN A 120 10.49 6.51 3.96
N PRO A 121 11.14 6.94 5.06
CA PRO A 121 10.72 6.78 6.45
C PRO A 121 9.43 7.57 6.75
N PRO A 122 8.68 7.23 7.80
CA PRO A 122 7.49 7.99 8.18
C PRO A 122 7.84 9.47 8.40
N THR A 123 7.00 10.35 7.88
CA THR A 123 7.18 11.80 7.95
C THR A 123 5.86 12.47 8.28
N SER A 124 5.90 13.52 9.10
CA SER A 124 4.75 14.40 9.35
C SER A 124 4.49 15.36 8.18
N LEU A 125 5.45 15.46 7.26
CA LEU A 125 5.40 16.33 6.08
C LEU A 125 5.30 15.47 4.84
N ILE A 126 4.13 15.44 4.23
CA ILE A 126 3.91 14.75 2.98
C ILE A 126 3.85 15.79 1.86
N ARG A 127 4.95 15.94 1.12
CA ARG A 127 5.02 16.81 -0.06
C ARG A 127 4.75 15.97 -1.30
N PHE A 128 3.51 16.04 -1.79
CA PHE A 128 3.11 15.43 -3.06
C PHE A 128 3.16 16.46 -4.19
N LEU A 129 4.29 17.16 -4.33
CA LEU A 129 4.66 17.96 -5.49
C LEU A 129 6.18 17.91 -5.59
#